data_AF-A0A7C1U5Y0-F1
#
_entry.id   AF-A0A7C1U5Y0-F1
#
_cell.length_a   1.000
_cell.length_b   1.000
_cell.length_c   1.000
_cell.angle_alpha   90.00
_cell.angle_beta   90.00
_cell.angle_gamma   90.00
#
_symmetry.space_group_name_H-M   'P 1'
#
loop_
_entity.id
_entity.type
_entity.pdbx_description
1 polymer ?
#
loop_
_entity_poly.entity_id
_entity_poly.type
_entity_poly.pdbx_seq_one_letter_code
_entity_poly.pdbx_strand_id
1 'polypeptide(L)'
;MKSKERFIELWNDFLEGELDESDITELKALVEEDNRLVQMATDSYQIHRLLGLIAQDSPSRQDSFVSETLARLPADDDRFVSQVIQHLPQRSPHKGKTVYMHLAKWSAVIATPAVITLIVSLYFQQPSTECRIAKITGLSGSLQWTGDGGRVFHDLRVGTELPGGTIEGLVPGSWFELAFNDGSTVAISGNSTLTFSDHGQKKLYLKEGKVSGNVKPQPANRPMLIYTRSAMLEVMGTQFEIEAGLAATMLNVSKGKVRVKRLSDGSTVDVPTNHRVVAAADREMRPVPVPDAANRWKSQLHLGPEGAYGKWFPKTDANEARIRAIPYTSLQGKTIYTAAFGVSRGGSPPVILQPASSIRARGRLMASNQVYVGVTVRRSNGDFAGRFQTIRPADEFQGGQDFELLLNLRDFQLDPSLREMKSNPPNAPFGLVVESIWCHTLGKQAGLEVAEVELISPSKEQ
;
A
#
# COMPACT_ATOMS: atom_id res chain seq x y z
N MET A 1 20.61 -27.42 20.74
CA MET A 1 21.41 -26.41 20.00
C MET A 1 21.89 -26.96 18.67
N LYS A 2 22.70 -28.04 18.64
CA LYS A 2 23.20 -28.64 17.39
C LYS A 2 22.14 -28.99 16.32
N SER A 3 21.01 -29.59 16.72
CA SER A 3 19.93 -29.95 15.77
C SER A 3 19.23 -28.74 15.13
N LYS A 4 19.14 -27.60 15.84
CA LYS A 4 18.57 -26.36 15.31
C LYS A 4 19.52 -25.64 14.34
N GLU A 5 20.81 -25.61 14.66
CA GLU A 5 21.85 -25.04 13.78
C GLU A 5 21.97 -25.86 12.50
N ARG A 6 21.98 -27.19 12.62
CA ARG A 6 21.99 -28.11 11.47
C ARG A 6 20.72 -28.00 10.62
N PHE A 7 19.55 -27.83 11.26
CA PHE A 7 18.32 -27.54 10.53
C PHE A 7 18.41 -26.23 9.73
N ILE A 8 18.98 -25.16 10.29
CA ILE A 8 19.09 -23.86 9.58
C ILE A 8 20.01 -23.98 8.36
N GLU A 9 21.14 -24.70 8.48
CA GLU A 9 22.06 -24.98 7.38
C GLU A 9 21.35 -25.75 6.26
N LEU A 10 20.79 -26.91 6.59
CA LEU A 10 20.04 -27.75 5.64
C LEU A 10 18.83 -27.02 5.03
N TRP A 11 18.17 -26.16 5.80
CA TRP A 11 17.02 -25.38 5.33
C TRP A 11 17.43 -24.25 4.38
N ASN A 12 18.59 -23.63 4.58
CA ASN A 12 19.10 -22.63 3.64
C ASN A 12 19.55 -23.29 2.33
N ASP A 13 20.28 -24.41 2.42
CA ASP A 13 20.70 -25.17 1.24
C ASP A 13 19.49 -25.70 0.45
N PHE A 14 18.39 -26.02 1.15
CA PHE A 14 17.10 -26.35 0.52
C PHE A 14 16.53 -25.18 -0.29
N LEU A 15 16.54 -23.96 0.28
CA LEU A 15 16.02 -22.76 -0.37
C LEU A 15 16.88 -22.34 -1.58
N GLU A 16 18.18 -22.61 -1.53
CA GLU A 16 19.14 -22.32 -2.60
C GLU A 16 19.21 -23.44 -3.65
N GLY A 17 18.62 -24.61 -3.38
CA GLY A 17 18.55 -25.75 -4.29
C GLY A 17 19.82 -26.61 -4.33
N GLU A 18 20.62 -26.57 -3.26
CA GLU A 18 21.96 -27.17 -3.18
C GLU A 18 22.00 -28.48 -2.36
N LEU A 19 20.85 -28.98 -1.90
CA LEU A 19 20.78 -30.20 -1.08
C LEU A 19 20.98 -31.51 -1.87
N ASP A 20 21.72 -32.45 -1.26
CA ASP A 20 21.83 -33.83 -1.72
C ASP A 20 20.82 -34.79 -1.04
N GLU A 21 20.75 -36.05 -1.50
CA GLU A 21 19.78 -37.04 -0.97
C GLU A 21 19.98 -37.39 0.51
N SER A 22 21.23 -37.31 1.00
CA SER A 22 21.56 -37.62 2.39
C SER A 22 21.13 -36.49 3.32
N ASP A 23 21.37 -35.26 2.89
CA ASP A 23 20.99 -34.05 3.60
C ASP A 23 19.46 -33.83 3.59
N ILE A 24 18.75 -34.22 2.52
CA ILE A 24 17.27 -34.24 2.48
C ILE A 24 16.70 -35.23 3.50
N THR A 25 17.34 -36.38 3.68
CA THR A 25 16.88 -37.41 4.62
C THR A 25 17.10 -36.95 6.06
N GLU A 26 18.22 -36.27 6.32
CA GLU A 26 18.52 -35.64 7.60
C GLU A 26 17.52 -34.50 7.92
N LEU A 27 17.25 -33.64 6.96
CA LEU A 27 16.28 -32.54 7.11
C LEU A 27 14.88 -33.06 7.47
N LYS A 28 14.44 -34.17 6.86
CA LYS A 28 13.16 -34.81 7.20
C LYS A 28 13.13 -35.35 8.62
N ALA A 29 14.17 -36.07 9.03
CA ALA A 29 14.25 -36.61 10.38
C ALA A 29 14.20 -35.49 11.43
N LEU A 30 14.88 -34.37 11.18
CA LEU A 30 14.86 -33.20 12.07
C LEU A 30 13.47 -32.57 12.17
N VAL A 31 12.75 -32.45 11.06
CA VAL A 31 11.42 -31.84 11.01
C VAL A 31 10.32 -32.75 11.58
N GLU A 32 10.45 -34.07 11.40
CA GLU A 32 9.55 -35.07 12.01
C GLU A 32 9.72 -35.16 13.54
N GLU A 33 10.92 -34.89 14.05
CA GLU A 33 11.23 -34.98 15.48
C GLU A 33 10.81 -33.71 16.27
N ASP A 34 10.75 -32.53 15.63
CA ASP A 34 10.36 -31.28 16.28
C ASP A 34 9.43 -30.41 15.42
N ASN A 35 8.14 -30.40 15.79
CA ASN A 35 7.11 -29.54 15.17
C ASN A 35 7.44 -28.04 15.20
N ARG A 36 8.35 -27.56 16.07
CA ARG A 36 8.79 -26.15 16.06
C ARG A 36 9.67 -25.83 14.85
N LEU A 37 10.39 -26.82 14.32
CA LEU A 37 11.19 -26.67 13.11
C LEU A 37 10.31 -26.58 11.86
N VAL A 38 9.16 -27.26 11.83
CA VAL A 38 8.11 -27.10 10.80
C VAL A 38 7.62 -25.64 10.73
N GLN A 39 7.34 -25.05 11.89
CA GLN A 39 6.89 -23.65 11.95
C GLN A 39 8.01 -22.69 11.51
N MET A 40 9.24 -22.91 11.95
CA MET A 40 10.40 -22.12 11.49
C MET A 40 10.63 -22.22 9.98
N ALA A 41 10.50 -23.42 9.42
CA ALA A 41 10.57 -23.66 7.98
C ALA A 41 9.52 -22.82 7.24
N THR A 42 8.28 -22.84 7.73
CA THR A 42 7.15 -22.12 7.12
C THR A 42 7.35 -20.61 7.18
N ASP A 43 7.72 -20.07 8.35
CA ASP A 43 7.98 -18.64 8.54
C ASP A 43 9.16 -18.17 7.67
N SER A 44 10.24 -18.97 7.60
CA SER A 44 11.42 -18.68 6.77
C SER A 44 11.10 -18.74 5.28
N TYR A 45 10.29 -19.70 4.85
CA TYR A 45 9.85 -19.81 3.45
C TYR A 45 8.98 -18.62 3.04
N GLN A 46 8.08 -18.15 3.91
CA GLN A 46 7.28 -16.96 3.66
C GLN A 46 8.16 -15.70 3.53
N ILE A 47 9.17 -15.53 4.39
CA ILE A 47 10.13 -14.43 4.29
C ILE A 47 10.95 -14.53 2.99
N HIS A 48 11.46 -15.71 2.64
CA HIS A 48 12.24 -15.91 1.42
C HIS A 48 11.40 -15.64 0.16
N ARG A 49 10.13 -16.05 0.16
CA ARG A 49 9.16 -15.73 -0.91
C ARG A 49 8.89 -14.22 -1.00
N LEU A 50 8.70 -13.54 0.13
CA LEU A 50 8.55 -12.08 0.18
C LEU A 50 9.81 -11.36 -0.34
N LEU A 51 11.00 -11.83 0.01
CA LEU A 51 12.27 -11.29 -0.47
C LEU A 51 12.47 -11.54 -1.97
N GLY A 52 12.11 -12.73 -2.47
CA GLY A 52 12.11 -13.04 -3.91
C GLY A 52 11.14 -12.16 -4.71
N LEU A 53 9.97 -11.85 -4.15
CA LEU A 53 9.00 -10.93 -4.73
C LEU A 53 9.50 -9.47 -4.73
N ILE A 54 10.24 -9.06 -3.70
CA ILE A 54 10.83 -7.71 -3.59
C ILE A 54 12.06 -7.56 -4.52
N ALA A 55 12.81 -8.64 -4.77
CA ALA A 55 14.01 -8.62 -5.61
C ALA A 55 13.73 -8.67 -7.12
N GLN A 56 12.52 -9.05 -7.54
CA GLN A 56 12.19 -9.30 -8.96
C GLN A 56 11.20 -8.27 -9.53
N ASP A 57 11.72 -7.08 -9.86
CA ASP A 57 10.96 -5.92 -10.36
C ASP A 57 10.62 -6.01 -11.88
N SER A 58 10.14 -7.17 -12.39
CA SER A 58 9.68 -7.27 -13.79
C SER A 58 8.56 -8.32 -14.01
N PRO A 59 7.34 -7.89 -14.38
CA PRO A 59 6.16 -8.76 -14.56
C PRO A 59 6.34 -9.89 -15.57
N SER A 60 7.17 -9.71 -16.59
CA SER A 60 7.33 -10.66 -17.70
C SER A 60 8.06 -11.96 -17.32
N ARG A 61 8.83 -11.99 -16.23
CA ARG A 61 9.50 -13.21 -15.75
C ARG A 61 8.60 -14.07 -14.87
N GLN A 62 7.59 -13.49 -14.22
CA GLN A 62 6.63 -14.21 -13.38
C GLN A 62 5.80 -15.20 -14.21
N ASP A 63 5.21 -14.73 -15.33
CA ASP A 63 4.38 -15.59 -16.19
C ASP A 63 5.21 -16.72 -16.83
N SER A 64 6.46 -16.45 -17.18
CA SER A 64 7.35 -17.42 -17.82
C SER A 64 7.75 -18.54 -16.85
N PHE A 65 8.08 -18.22 -15.60
CA PHE A 65 8.41 -19.20 -14.57
C PHE A 65 7.21 -20.08 -14.19
N VAL A 66 6.02 -19.49 -14.02
CA VAL A 66 4.79 -20.23 -13.70
C VAL A 66 4.41 -21.18 -14.85
N SER A 67 4.49 -20.70 -16.10
CA SER A 67 4.16 -21.52 -17.28
C SER A 67 5.17 -22.64 -17.51
N GLU A 68 6.46 -22.41 -17.26
CA GLU A 68 7.52 -23.43 -17.39
C GLU A 68 7.41 -24.52 -16.30
N THR A 69 6.96 -24.14 -15.10
CA THR A 69 6.75 -25.08 -13.98
C THR A 69 5.52 -25.97 -14.22
N LEU A 70 4.43 -25.41 -14.74
CA LEU A 70 3.21 -26.18 -15.07
C LEU A 70 3.40 -27.14 -16.26
N ALA A 71 4.26 -26.79 -17.22
CA ALA A 71 4.56 -27.64 -18.38
C ALA A 71 5.36 -28.92 -18.05
N ARG A 72 5.93 -29.01 -16.83
CA ARG A 72 6.75 -30.15 -16.38
C ARG A 72 5.96 -31.21 -15.61
N LEU A 73 4.66 -31.00 -15.39
CA LEU A 73 3.78 -31.98 -14.75
C LEU A 73 3.08 -32.82 -15.82
N PRO A 74 3.07 -34.18 -15.73
CA PRO A 74 2.29 -35.00 -16.65
C PRO A 74 0.79 -34.86 -16.36
N ALA A 75 -0.04 -34.83 -17.40
CA ALA A 75 -1.45 -34.44 -17.31
C ALA A 75 -2.42 -35.55 -16.83
N ASP A 76 -1.94 -36.75 -16.45
CA ASP A 76 -2.83 -37.89 -16.18
C ASP A 76 -2.30 -38.78 -15.03
N ASP A 77 -2.89 -38.64 -13.84
CA ASP A 77 -2.37 -39.13 -12.55
C ASP A 77 -2.49 -40.67 -12.35
N ASP A 78 -3.49 -41.32 -12.95
CA ASP A 78 -3.81 -42.73 -12.64
C ASP A 78 -2.85 -43.74 -13.30
N ARG A 79 -2.26 -43.39 -14.45
CA ARG A 79 -1.27 -44.27 -15.12
C ARG A 79 0.07 -44.30 -14.39
N PHE A 80 0.43 -43.20 -13.74
CA PHE A 80 1.72 -43.04 -13.06
C PHE A 80 1.81 -43.98 -11.84
N VAL A 81 0.76 -44.02 -11.01
CA VAL A 81 0.71 -44.87 -9.81
C VAL A 81 0.82 -46.36 -10.17
N SER A 82 0.19 -46.78 -11.27
CA SER A 82 0.19 -48.16 -11.72
C SER A 82 1.56 -48.64 -12.25
N GLN A 83 2.34 -47.75 -12.88
CA GLN A 83 3.69 -48.08 -13.37
C GLN A 83 4.74 -48.19 -12.25
N VAL A 84 4.57 -47.42 -11.17
CA VAL A 84 5.50 -47.38 -10.04
C VAL A 84 5.38 -48.63 -9.16
N ILE A 85 4.18 -49.19 -9.01
CA ILE A 85 3.96 -50.41 -8.23
C ILE A 85 4.55 -51.66 -8.93
N GLN A 86 4.65 -51.65 -10.27
CA GLN A 86 5.19 -52.78 -11.04
C GLN A 86 6.73 -52.90 -11.04
N HIS A 87 7.47 -51.86 -10.63
CA HIS A 87 8.93 -51.81 -10.75
C HIS A 87 9.71 -51.91 -9.43
N LEU A 88 9.16 -52.57 -8.40
CA LEU A 88 9.89 -52.83 -7.15
C LEU A 88 10.43 -54.28 -7.10
N PRO A 89 11.75 -54.54 -7.28
CA PRO A 89 12.36 -55.83 -7.02
C PRO A 89 13.02 -55.92 -5.63
N GLN A 90 13.13 -57.17 -5.15
CA GLN A 90 13.65 -57.61 -3.84
C GLN A 90 15.20 -57.58 -3.72
N ARG A 91 15.66 -57.65 -2.46
CA ARG A 91 17.04 -57.44 -1.92
C ARG A 91 18.22 -58.34 -2.41
N SER A 92 19.42 -57.74 -2.29
CA SER A 92 20.79 -58.27 -1.97
C SER A 92 21.77 -58.49 -3.17
N PRO A 93 23.11 -58.68 -2.95
CA PRO A 93 24.13 -57.65 -2.73
C PRO A 93 25.39 -57.77 -3.67
N HIS A 94 26.37 -56.86 -3.49
CA HIS A 94 27.83 -56.94 -3.81
C HIS A 94 28.48 -56.27 -5.06
N LYS A 95 29.51 -55.46 -4.72
CA LYS A 95 30.89 -55.27 -5.27
C LYS A 95 31.13 -54.81 -6.73
N GLY A 96 31.90 -53.71 -6.85
CA GLY A 96 33.07 -53.65 -7.76
C GLY A 96 33.27 -52.39 -8.62
N LYS A 97 34.23 -51.54 -8.18
CA LYS A 97 35.23 -50.70 -8.91
C LYS A 97 34.89 -49.92 -10.20
N THR A 98 35.14 -48.59 -10.13
CA THR A 98 35.92 -47.66 -11.01
C THR A 98 35.94 -47.91 -12.53
N VAL A 99 35.82 -46.98 -13.49
CA VAL A 99 36.31 -45.59 -13.67
C VAL A 99 35.55 -44.94 -14.87
N TYR A 100 35.66 -43.61 -14.98
CA TYR A 100 35.68 -42.73 -16.17
C TYR A 100 34.50 -41.78 -16.37
N MET A 101 34.80 -40.51 -16.06
CA MET A 101 34.06 -39.32 -16.47
C MET A 101 33.90 -39.29 -18.00
N HIS A 102 32.65 -39.12 -18.44
CA HIS A 102 32.33 -38.38 -19.65
C HIS A 102 31.11 -37.51 -19.40
N LEU A 103 31.27 -36.22 -19.73
CA LEU A 103 30.23 -35.20 -19.82
C LEU A 103 29.04 -35.71 -20.64
N ALA A 104 27.87 -35.84 -20.03
CA ALA A 104 26.61 -35.97 -20.73
C ALA A 104 25.42 -35.55 -19.86
N LYS A 105 24.64 -34.60 -20.39
CA LYS A 105 23.18 -34.49 -20.29
C LYS A 105 22.57 -34.74 -18.90
N TRP A 106 22.15 -33.64 -18.25
CA TRP A 106 21.29 -33.70 -17.07
C TRP A 106 19.96 -34.36 -17.44
N SER A 107 19.91 -35.68 -17.26
CA SER A 107 18.70 -36.48 -17.22
C SER A 107 18.05 -36.33 -15.85
N ALA A 108 16.78 -35.91 -15.86
CA ALA A 108 15.78 -36.04 -14.81
C ALA A 108 16.30 -36.47 -13.43
N VAL A 109 16.41 -35.51 -12.51
CA VAL A 109 16.40 -35.80 -11.07
C VAL A 109 15.08 -36.52 -10.80
N ILE A 110 15.14 -37.83 -10.55
CA ILE A 110 14.00 -38.60 -10.06
C ILE A 110 13.75 -38.07 -8.65
N ALA A 111 12.84 -37.11 -8.51
CA ALA A 111 12.35 -36.71 -7.21
C ALA A 111 11.79 -37.96 -6.53
N THR A 112 12.44 -38.41 -5.45
CA THR A 112 11.97 -39.54 -4.66
C THR A 112 10.52 -39.26 -4.22
N PRO A 113 9.63 -40.26 -4.19
CA PRO A 113 8.24 -40.08 -3.77
C PRO A 113 8.11 -39.43 -2.38
N ALA A 114 9.15 -39.51 -1.56
CA ALA A 114 9.30 -38.84 -0.27
C ALA A 114 9.49 -37.31 -0.37
N VAL A 115 10.17 -36.79 -1.40
CA VAL A 115 10.32 -35.33 -1.66
C VAL A 115 9.02 -34.78 -2.21
N ILE A 116 8.39 -35.52 -3.12
CA ILE A 116 7.06 -35.18 -3.63
C ILE A 116 6.05 -35.20 -2.48
N THR A 117 6.04 -36.19 -1.59
CA THR A 117 5.13 -36.19 -0.42
C THR A 117 5.47 -35.15 0.63
N LEU A 118 6.74 -34.75 0.83
CA LEU A 118 7.07 -33.62 1.72
C LEU A 118 6.60 -32.30 1.10
N ILE A 119 6.87 -32.07 -0.19
CA ILE A 119 6.41 -30.87 -0.91
C ILE A 119 4.90 -30.87 -0.97
N VAL A 120 4.25 -31.96 -1.36
CA VAL A 120 2.78 -32.14 -1.38
C VAL A 120 2.21 -32.03 0.03
N SER A 121 2.83 -32.57 1.08
CA SER A 121 2.36 -32.37 2.46
C SER A 121 2.47 -30.91 2.88
N LEU A 122 3.56 -30.21 2.54
CA LEU A 122 3.71 -28.76 2.76
C LEU A 122 2.77 -27.92 1.87
N TYR A 123 2.42 -28.40 0.67
CA TYR A 123 1.53 -27.73 -0.30
C TYR A 123 0.03 -27.98 -0.03
N PHE A 124 -0.31 -29.16 0.52
CA PHE A 124 -1.65 -29.59 0.91
C PHE A 124 -1.92 -29.38 2.41
N GLN A 125 -0.93 -29.05 3.24
CA GLN A 125 -1.10 -28.28 4.49
C GLN A 125 -1.45 -26.81 4.17
N GLN A 126 -2.26 -26.62 3.14
CA GLN A 126 -2.85 -25.36 2.76
C GLN A 126 -3.59 -24.74 3.94
N PRO A 127 -3.65 -23.41 3.89
CA PRO A 127 -2.98 -22.52 4.83
C PRO A 127 -3.52 -22.71 6.25
N SER A 128 -2.70 -22.44 7.27
CA SER A 128 -3.21 -22.04 8.59
C SER A 128 -4.39 -21.11 8.31
N THR A 129 -5.61 -21.49 8.71
CA THR A 129 -6.83 -20.73 8.41
C THR A 129 -6.51 -19.28 8.65
N GLU A 130 -6.36 -18.53 7.55
CA GLU A 130 -5.70 -17.22 7.56
C GLU A 130 -6.49 -16.38 8.56
N CYS A 131 -5.91 -16.17 9.75
CA CYS A 131 -6.68 -15.70 10.89
C CYS A 131 -7.19 -14.32 10.53
N ARG A 132 -8.51 -14.14 10.50
CA ARG A 132 -9.09 -12.87 10.09
C ARG A 132 -8.77 -11.84 11.17
N ILE A 133 -7.87 -10.92 10.87
CA ILE A 133 -7.32 -9.97 11.84
C ILE A 133 -7.99 -8.59 11.76
N ALA A 134 -8.61 -8.29 10.62
CA ALA A 134 -9.20 -6.99 10.35
C ALA A 134 -10.46 -7.10 9.49
N LYS A 135 -11.29 -6.06 9.58
CA LYS A 135 -12.52 -5.92 8.81
C LYS A 135 -12.54 -4.58 8.10
N ILE A 136 -12.90 -4.58 6.83
CA ILE A 136 -13.06 -3.34 6.08
C ILE A 136 -14.28 -2.59 6.63
N THR A 137 -14.08 -1.36 7.11
CA THR A 137 -15.16 -0.50 7.65
C THR A 137 -15.55 0.61 6.68
N GLY A 138 -14.68 0.96 5.74
CA GLY A 138 -14.97 1.93 4.71
C GLY A 138 -14.02 1.83 3.52
N LEU A 139 -14.51 2.21 2.34
CA LEU A 139 -13.70 2.31 1.14
C LEU A 139 -14.28 3.33 0.14
N SER A 140 -13.44 3.89 -0.71
CA SER A 140 -13.81 4.72 -1.85
C SER A 140 -12.70 4.71 -2.90
N GLY A 141 -13.06 4.87 -4.17
CA GLY A 141 -12.10 4.92 -5.28
C GLY A 141 -11.51 3.57 -5.67
N SER A 142 -10.51 3.60 -6.55
CA SER A 142 -9.86 2.39 -7.06
C SER A 142 -8.86 1.84 -6.05
N LEU A 143 -9.09 0.61 -5.60
CA LEU A 143 -8.31 -0.07 -4.58
C LEU A 143 -7.99 -1.49 -5.05
N GLN A 144 -6.86 -2.01 -4.61
CA GLN A 144 -6.57 -3.43 -4.71
C GLN A 144 -5.98 -3.94 -3.40
N TRP A 145 -6.28 -5.19 -3.07
CA TRP A 145 -5.70 -5.90 -1.95
C TRP A 145 -4.95 -7.14 -2.45
N THR A 146 -3.76 -7.37 -1.90
CA THR A 146 -2.95 -8.56 -2.17
C THR A 146 -2.73 -9.32 -0.88
N GLY A 147 -3.30 -10.53 -0.78
CA GLY A 147 -3.08 -11.42 0.37
C GLY A 147 -1.73 -12.15 0.33
N ASP A 148 -1.42 -12.91 1.37
CA ASP A 148 -0.11 -13.60 1.54
C ASP A 148 0.14 -14.65 0.44
N GLY A 149 -0.91 -15.12 -0.21
CA GLY A 149 -0.83 -15.95 -1.42
C GLY A 149 -0.37 -15.24 -2.69
N GLY A 150 -0.16 -13.91 -2.68
CA GLY A 150 0.14 -13.10 -3.87
C GLY A 150 -1.08 -12.89 -4.78
N ARG A 151 -2.27 -13.30 -4.34
CA ARG A 151 -3.52 -13.14 -5.09
C ARG A 151 -4.03 -11.71 -4.93
N VAL A 152 -4.28 -11.06 -6.06
CA VAL A 152 -4.78 -9.68 -6.12
C VAL A 152 -6.31 -9.68 -6.25
N PHE A 153 -6.98 -8.92 -5.39
CA PHE A 153 -8.42 -8.74 -5.37
C PHE A 153 -8.79 -7.27 -5.52
N HIS A 154 -9.75 -7.00 -6.41
CA HIS A 154 -10.26 -5.66 -6.70
C HIS A 154 -11.70 -5.44 -6.19
N ASP A 155 -12.47 -6.51 -5.99
CA ASP A 155 -13.85 -6.45 -5.47
C ASP A 155 -13.84 -6.42 -3.94
N LEU A 156 -13.37 -5.30 -3.39
CA LEU A 156 -13.38 -5.04 -1.95
C LEU A 156 -14.72 -4.44 -1.54
N ARG A 157 -15.25 -4.91 -0.40
CA ARG A 157 -16.55 -4.45 0.13
C ARG A 157 -16.45 -4.17 1.62
N VAL A 158 -17.22 -3.19 2.07
CA VAL A 158 -17.39 -2.95 3.51
C VAL A 158 -17.94 -4.22 4.16
N GLY A 159 -17.31 -4.64 5.24
CA GLY A 159 -17.64 -5.85 5.97
C GLY A 159 -16.80 -7.07 5.61
N THR A 160 -16.04 -7.04 4.51
CA THR A 160 -15.08 -8.12 4.20
C THR A 160 -14.02 -8.19 5.30
N GLU A 161 -13.72 -9.40 5.73
CA GLU A 161 -12.69 -9.69 6.72
C GLU A 161 -11.40 -10.13 6.03
N LEU A 162 -10.28 -9.57 6.45
CA LEU A 162 -8.96 -9.76 5.85
C LEU A 162 -7.98 -10.36 6.88
N PRO A 163 -7.12 -11.29 6.46
CA PRO A 163 -6.15 -11.94 7.33
C PRO A 163 -4.81 -11.21 7.47
N GLY A 164 -4.62 -10.16 6.66
CA GLY A 164 -3.35 -9.46 6.48
C GLY A 164 -3.17 -9.11 5.02
N GLY A 165 -1.97 -8.69 4.65
CA GLY A 165 -1.59 -8.44 3.26
C GLY A 165 -1.44 -6.95 2.95
N THR A 166 -1.42 -6.62 1.66
CA THR A 166 -1.12 -5.27 1.16
C THR A 166 -2.35 -4.63 0.56
N ILE A 167 -2.70 -3.43 1.02
CA ILE A 167 -3.72 -2.58 0.40
C ILE A 167 -3.03 -1.46 -0.39
N GLU A 168 -3.51 -1.22 -1.60
CA GLU A 168 -3.00 -0.17 -2.48
C GLU A 168 -4.14 0.74 -2.95
N GLY A 169 -3.98 2.03 -2.66
CA GLY A 169 -4.75 3.11 -3.28
C GLY A 169 -4.14 3.48 -4.62
N LEU A 170 -4.91 3.32 -5.69
CA LEU A 170 -4.40 3.47 -7.06
C LEU A 170 -4.55 4.89 -7.61
N VAL A 171 -5.39 5.72 -6.99
CA VAL A 171 -5.73 7.06 -7.50
C VAL A 171 -5.83 8.08 -6.35
N PRO A 172 -5.76 9.40 -6.63
CA PRO A 172 -5.83 10.42 -5.57
C PRO A 172 -7.12 10.40 -4.73
N GLY A 173 -8.21 9.89 -5.32
CA GLY A 173 -9.49 9.72 -4.63
C GLY A 173 -9.65 8.39 -3.89
N SER A 174 -8.64 7.51 -3.92
CA SER A 174 -8.68 6.24 -3.19
C SER A 174 -8.67 6.49 -1.69
N TRP A 175 -9.50 5.75 -0.97
CA TRP A 175 -9.54 5.77 0.48
C TRP A 175 -9.97 4.40 0.97
N PHE A 176 -9.33 3.89 2.01
CA PHE A 176 -9.64 2.59 2.57
C PHE A 176 -9.44 2.64 4.08
N GLU A 177 -10.40 2.11 4.82
CA GLU A 177 -10.35 1.99 6.27
C GLU A 177 -10.63 0.55 6.70
N LEU A 178 -9.79 0.08 7.60
CA LEU A 178 -9.91 -1.21 8.26
C LEU A 178 -9.97 -1.02 9.78
N ALA A 179 -10.74 -1.88 10.43
CA ALA A 179 -10.75 -2.05 11.88
C ALA A 179 -10.11 -3.40 12.23
N PHE A 180 -9.10 -3.39 13.09
CA PHE A 180 -8.55 -4.60 13.70
C PHE A 180 -9.52 -5.19 14.73
N ASN A 181 -9.31 -6.46 15.08
CA ASN A 181 -10.14 -7.17 16.07
C ASN A 181 -10.18 -6.52 17.46
N ASP A 182 -9.16 -5.74 17.82
CA ASP A 182 -9.13 -4.98 19.09
C ASP A 182 -9.90 -3.64 19.02
N GLY A 183 -10.46 -3.30 17.86
CA GLY A 183 -11.16 -2.05 17.61
C GLY A 183 -10.25 -0.86 17.26
N SER A 184 -8.96 -1.07 17.06
CA SER A 184 -8.07 -0.08 16.44
C SER A 184 -8.44 0.11 14.98
N THR A 185 -8.53 1.36 14.52
CA THR A 185 -8.79 1.65 13.10
C THR A 185 -7.56 2.24 12.43
N VAL A 186 -7.39 1.90 11.16
CA VAL A 186 -6.33 2.40 10.29
C VAL A 186 -6.93 2.73 8.93
N ALA A 187 -6.59 3.89 8.39
CA ALA A 187 -7.04 4.30 7.07
C ALA A 187 -5.91 4.82 6.19
N ILE A 188 -5.90 4.45 4.92
CA ILE A 188 -5.04 5.02 3.89
C ILE A 188 -5.82 5.98 2.99
N SER A 189 -5.12 6.94 2.40
CA SER A 189 -5.73 7.89 1.45
C SER A 189 -4.83 8.20 0.25
N GLY A 190 -5.46 8.49 -0.88
CA GLY A 190 -4.79 8.72 -2.16
C GLY A 190 -3.96 7.53 -2.63
N ASN A 191 -2.86 7.84 -3.33
CA ASN A 191 -1.87 6.88 -3.77
C ASN A 191 -1.01 6.42 -2.58
N SER A 192 -1.42 5.32 -1.97
CA SER A 192 -0.79 4.78 -0.75
C SER A 192 -0.68 3.27 -0.82
N THR A 193 0.44 2.72 -0.36
CA THR A 193 0.66 1.27 -0.28
C THR A 193 0.99 0.88 1.17
N LEU A 194 0.09 0.13 1.79
CA LEU A 194 0.19 -0.29 3.19
C LEU A 194 0.07 -1.81 3.29
N THR A 195 1.11 -2.45 3.83
CA THR A 195 1.02 -3.86 4.26
C THR A 195 0.68 -3.91 5.74
N PHE A 196 -0.23 -4.80 6.14
CA PHE A 196 -0.65 -4.97 7.52
C PHE A 196 -0.70 -6.44 7.93
N SER A 197 -0.34 -6.73 9.18
CA SER A 197 -0.45 -8.05 9.78
C SER A 197 -0.64 -7.94 11.30
N ASP A 198 -1.16 -9.03 11.90
CA ASP A 198 -1.34 -9.14 13.36
C ASP A 198 -1.19 -10.59 13.81
N HIS A 199 0.05 -10.99 14.07
CA HIS A 199 0.38 -12.31 14.65
C HIS A 199 0.64 -12.18 16.15
N GLY A 200 -0.28 -11.51 16.86
CA GLY A 200 -0.15 -11.20 18.28
C GLY A 200 0.57 -9.88 18.58
N GLN A 201 1.04 -9.18 17.54
CA GLN A 201 1.50 -7.80 17.54
C GLN A 201 1.20 -7.19 16.18
N LYS A 202 0.47 -6.07 16.16
CA LYS A 202 0.15 -5.36 14.91
C LYS A 202 1.40 -4.75 14.30
N LYS A 203 1.63 -5.05 13.03
CA LYS A 203 2.72 -4.48 12.23
C LYS A 203 2.14 -3.89 10.96
N LEU A 204 2.53 -2.66 10.68
CA LEU A 204 2.18 -1.93 9.49
C LEU A 204 3.46 -1.56 8.74
N TYR A 205 3.46 -1.70 7.42
CA TYR A 205 4.54 -1.26 6.56
C TYR A 205 3.96 -0.29 5.52
N LEU A 206 4.16 1.01 5.73
CA LEU A 206 3.76 2.04 4.79
C LEU A 206 4.92 2.30 3.81
N LYS A 207 4.80 1.75 2.61
CA LYS A 207 5.83 1.87 1.56
C LYS A 207 5.91 3.29 1.01
N GLU A 208 4.75 3.90 0.82
CA GLU A 208 4.54 5.29 0.39
C GLU A 208 3.10 5.74 0.64
N GLY A 209 2.90 7.05 0.71
CA GLY A 209 1.59 7.67 0.81
C GLY A 209 1.23 8.08 2.24
N LYS A 210 -0.04 7.95 2.60
CA LYS A 210 -0.61 8.45 3.85
C LYS A 210 -1.35 7.35 4.60
N VAL A 211 -1.13 7.30 5.90
CA VAL A 211 -1.90 6.47 6.81
C VAL A 211 -2.31 7.28 8.04
N SER A 212 -3.55 7.13 8.46
CA SER A 212 -4.06 7.63 9.74
C SER A 212 -4.47 6.45 10.61
N GLY A 213 -4.40 6.62 11.93
CA GLY A 213 -4.77 5.57 12.86
C GLY A 213 -5.36 6.10 14.15
N ASN A 214 -6.39 5.40 14.63
CA ASN A 214 -6.93 5.56 15.97
C ASN A 214 -6.74 4.22 16.70
N VAL A 215 -5.61 4.10 17.39
CA VAL A 215 -5.15 2.83 17.94
C VAL A 215 -5.60 2.71 19.38
N LYS A 216 -6.26 1.60 19.70
CA LYS A 216 -6.62 1.28 21.08
C LYS A 216 -5.37 0.99 21.92
N PRO A 217 -5.42 1.15 23.25
CA PRO A 217 -4.29 0.81 24.11
C PRO A 217 -3.74 -0.59 23.81
N GLN A 218 -2.46 -0.68 23.52
CA GLN A 218 -1.73 -1.91 23.23
C GLN A 218 -1.01 -2.40 24.50
N PRO A 219 -0.72 -3.70 24.63
CA PRO A 219 0.08 -4.22 25.74
C PRO A 219 1.48 -3.57 25.77
N ALA A 220 2.01 -3.30 26.96
CA ALA A 220 3.28 -2.58 27.16
C ALA A 220 4.46 -3.11 26.34
N ASN A 221 4.55 -4.43 26.16
CA ASN A 221 5.63 -5.09 25.43
C ASN A 221 5.26 -5.45 23.99
N ARG A 222 4.09 -5.01 23.51
CA ARG A 222 3.57 -5.29 22.16
C ARG A 222 2.89 -4.05 21.57
N PRO A 223 3.61 -2.92 21.42
CA PRO A 223 3.09 -1.77 20.68
C PRO A 223 2.69 -2.19 19.26
N MET A 224 1.78 -1.44 18.66
CA MET A 224 1.66 -1.44 17.20
C MET A 224 2.95 -0.84 16.61
N LEU A 225 3.54 -1.52 15.66
CA LEU A 225 4.76 -1.07 14.97
C LEU A 225 4.40 -0.59 13.57
N ILE A 226 4.89 0.59 13.20
CA ILE A 226 4.72 1.14 11.85
C ILE A 226 6.09 1.39 11.26
N TYR A 227 6.34 0.79 10.11
CA TYR A 227 7.58 0.91 9.36
C TYR A 227 7.36 1.73 8.11
N THR A 228 8.37 2.53 7.82
CA THR A 228 8.52 3.29 6.58
C THR A 228 9.96 3.15 6.11
N ARG A 229 10.29 3.73 4.95
CA ARG A 229 11.68 3.72 4.45
C ARG A 229 12.66 4.46 5.37
N SER A 230 12.19 5.47 6.11
CA SER A 230 13.06 6.36 6.89
C SER A 230 12.93 6.22 8.41
N ALA A 231 11.84 5.60 8.90
CA ALA A 231 11.53 5.52 10.32
C ALA A 231 10.77 4.26 10.73
N MET A 232 10.94 3.87 12.00
CA MET A 232 10.10 2.95 12.74
C MET A 232 9.35 3.71 13.83
N LEU A 233 8.05 3.47 13.98
CA LEU A 233 7.20 4.13 14.96
C LEU A 233 6.57 3.09 15.90
N GLU A 234 6.62 3.37 17.20
CA GLU A 234 5.99 2.56 18.25
C GLU A 234 4.75 3.28 18.76
N VAL A 235 3.60 2.61 18.61
CA VAL A 235 2.28 3.15 18.91
C VAL A 235 1.61 2.31 20.01
N MET A 236 1.33 2.96 21.14
CA MET A 236 0.76 2.32 22.33
C MET A 236 -0.73 2.53 22.52
N GLY A 237 -1.36 3.47 21.81
CA GLY A 237 -2.72 3.90 22.09
C GLY A 237 -2.90 5.37 21.74
N THR A 238 -2.82 5.67 20.45
CA THR A 238 -2.65 7.04 19.96
C THR A 238 -3.52 7.31 18.76
N GLN A 239 -3.77 8.59 18.53
CA GLN A 239 -4.31 9.09 17.28
C GLN A 239 -3.24 9.86 16.53
N PHE A 240 -3.01 9.49 15.27
CA PHE A 240 -1.91 10.01 14.46
C PHE A 240 -2.25 10.04 12.97
N GLU A 241 -1.47 10.84 12.24
CA GLU A 241 -1.36 10.83 10.78
C GLU A 241 0.13 10.70 10.41
N ILE A 242 0.43 9.83 9.46
CA ILE A 242 1.77 9.63 8.90
C ILE A 242 1.71 9.86 7.39
N GLU A 243 2.65 10.65 6.89
CA GLU A 243 2.93 10.80 5.45
C GLU A 243 4.34 10.27 5.20
N ALA A 244 4.47 9.29 4.32
CA ALA A 244 5.74 8.66 3.96
C ALA A 244 6.04 8.89 2.47
N GLY A 245 7.19 9.52 2.21
CA GLY A 245 7.77 9.62 0.88
C GLY A 245 9.00 8.73 0.73
N LEU A 246 9.77 8.96 -0.33
CA LEU A 246 10.98 8.18 -0.61
C LEU A 246 12.11 8.45 0.40
N ALA A 247 12.25 9.69 0.87
CA ALA A 247 13.38 10.14 1.69
C ALA A 247 13.01 10.52 3.13
N ALA A 248 11.72 10.70 3.41
CA ALA A 248 11.27 11.23 4.69
C ALA A 248 9.94 10.64 5.14
N THR A 249 9.76 10.60 6.45
CA THR A 249 8.51 10.25 7.12
C THR A 249 8.11 11.38 8.05
N MET A 250 6.90 11.89 7.85
CA MET A 250 6.30 12.85 8.72
C MET A 250 5.26 12.19 9.61
N LEU A 251 5.27 12.52 10.89
CA LEU A 251 4.27 12.10 11.85
C LEU A 251 3.63 13.33 12.48
N ASN A 252 2.30 13.36 12.55
CA ASN A 252 1.50 14.28 13.36
C ASN A 252 0.76 13.47 14.43
N VAL A 253 0.83 13.87 15.70
CA VAL A 253 0.13 13.21 16.82
C VAL A 253 -0.98 14.11 17.34
N SER A 254 -2.24 13.70 17.17
CA SER A 254 -3.41 14.43 17.67
C SER A 254 -3.86 13.97 19.05
N LYS A 255 -3.50 12.74 19.46
CA LYS A 255 -3.74 12.25 20.83
C LYS A 255 -2.74 11.19 21.23
N GLY A 256 -2.28 11.24 22.48
CA GLY A 256 -1.34 10.29 23.05
C GLY A 256 0.11 10.67 22.74
N LYS A 257 0.96 9.66 22.57
CA LYS A 257 2.40 9.84 22.35
C LYS A 257 2.94 8.69 21.50
N VAL A 258 3.73 9.01 20.49
CA VAL A 258 4.36 8.03 19.60
C VAL A 258 5.87 8.15 19.73
N ARG A 259 6.56 7.02 19.86
CA ARG A 259 8.03 7.01 19.79
C ARG A 259 8.47 6.76 18.36
N VAL A 260 9.34 7.61 17.85
CA VAL A 260 9.88 7.53 16.49
C VAL A 260 11.36 7.21 16.56
N LYS A 261 11.81 6.23 15.79
CA LYS A 261 13.21 5.91 15.54
C LYS A 261 13.53 6.15 14.08
N ARG A 262 14.46 7.06 13.78
CA ARG A 262 14.97 7.23 12.41
C ARG A 262 15.92 6.08 12.09
N LEU A 263 15.75 5.48 10.91
CA LEU A 263 16.50 4.28 10.52
C LEU A 263 17.94 4.59 10.10
N SER A 264 18.21 5.79 9.57
CA SER A 264 19.54 6.14 9.05
C SER A 264 20.64 6.21 10.11
N ASP A 265 20.29 6.60 11.34
CA ASP A 265 21.26 6.78 12.44
C ASP A 265 20.79 6.21 13.79
N GLY A 266 19.59 5.60 13.81
CA GLY A 266 19.02 5.01 15.01
C GLY A 266 18.55 6.02 16.07
N SER A 267 18.63 7.34 15.81
CA SER A 267 18.16 8.36 16.74
C SER A 267 16.67 8.18 17.05
N THR A 268 16.29 8.45 18.29
CA THR A 268 14.93 8.27 18.79
C THR A 268 14.38 9.56 19.38
N VAL A 269 13.07 9.76 19.21
CA VAL A 269 12.37 10.84 19.89
C VAL A 269 10.92 10.48 20.19
N ASP A 270 10.44 10.95 21.34
CA ASP A 270 9.04 10.83 21.73
C ASP A 270 8.28 12.07 21.22
N VAL A 271 7.21 11.84 20.46
CA VAL A 271 6.36 12.90 19.90
C VAL A 271 5.05 12.95 20.69
N PRO A 272 4.82 14.01 21.49
CA PRO A 272 3.62 14.13 22.30
C PRO A 272 2.43 14.63 21.46
N THR A 273 1.27 14.70 22.10
CA THR A 273 0.06 15.29 21.51
C THR A 273 0.31 16.72 21.02
N ASN A 274 -0.38 17.10 19.94
CA ASN A 274 -0.28 18.40 19.26
C ASN A 274 1.14 18.72 18.77
N HIS A 275 1.97 17.70 18.57
CA HIS A 275 3.28 17.83 17.97
C HIS A 275 3.40 16.99 16.71
N ARG A 276 4.41 17.35 15.93
CA ARG A 276 4.84 16.65 14.74
C ARG A 276 6.34 16.48 14.71
N VAL A 277 6.81 15.52 13.93
CA VAL A 277 8.24 15.33 13.64
C VAL A 277 8.42 14.92 12.18
N VAL A 278 9.58 15.26 11.64
CA VAL A 278 10.05 14.77 10.34
C VAL A 278 11.28 13.92 10.59
N ALA A 279 11.20 12.63 10.26
CA ALA A 279 12.34 11.73 10.23
C ALA A 279 12.87 11.70 8.79
N ALA A 280 14.05 12.29 8.59
CA ALA A 280 14.79 12.29 7.33
C ALA A 280 16.29 12.28 7.65
N ALA A 281 17.12 11.75 6.75
CA ALA A 281 18.56 11.64 7.00
C ALA A 281 19.27 13.00 7.04
N ASP A 282 18.77 13.97 6.28
CA ASP A 282 19.32 15.30 6.05
C ASP A 282 18.77 16.38 6.99
N ARG A 283 18.00 16.00 8.02
CA ARG A 283 17.31 16.92 8.92
C ARG A 283 17.46 16.52 10.38
N GLU A 284 17.48 17.52 11.27
CA GLU A 284 17.37 17.28 12.71
C GLU A 284 15.98 16.70 13.05
N MET A 285 15.95 15.55 13.71
CA MET A 285 14.72 14.88 14.12
C MET A 285 14.22 15.43 15.46
N ARG A 286 13.53 16.58 15.41
CA ARG A 286 12.99 17.26 16.58
C ARG A 286 11.46 17.44 16.52
N PRO A 287 10.72 17.06 17.58
CA PRO A 287 9.30 17.37 17.70
C PRO A 287 9.07 18.87 17.77
N VAL A 288 8.10 19.35 17.00
CA VAL A 288 7.65 20.74 17.00
C VAL A 288 6.13 20.78 17.14
N PRO A 289 5.54 21.81 17.75
CA PRO A 289 4.09 21.97 17.77
C PRO A 289 3.49 21.93 16.36
N VAL A 290 2.32 21.30 16.22
CA VAL A 290 1.53 21.39 14.99
C VAL A 290 1.12 22.86 14.81
N PRO A 291 1.33 23.46 13.63
CA PRO A 291 0.94 24.84 13.39
C PRO A 291 -0.58 25.04 13.53
N ASP A 292 -0.98 26.25 13.90
CA ASP A 292 -2.40 26.64 13.92
C ASP A 292 -3.05 26.47 12.55
N ALA A 293 -4.31 26.05 12.55
CA ALA A 293 -5.04 25.83 11.33
C ALA A 293 -5.13 27.11 10.48
N ALA A 294 -4.83 26.98 9.19
CA ALA A 294 -5.02 28.03 8.21
C ALA A 294 -6.42 27.93 7.58
N ASN A 295 -6.90 29.04 7.03
CA ASN A 295 -8.15 29.11 6.25
C ASN A 295 -7.90 29.54 4.80
N ARG A 296 -6.63 29.56 4.38
CA ARG A 296 -6.16 29.91 3.04
C ARG A 296 -5.02 28.99 2.65
N TRP A 297 -4.89 28.74 1.35
CA TRP A 297 -3.83 27.92 0.81
C TRP A 297 -3.64 28.21 -0.67
N LYS A 298 -2.44 28.02 -1.20
CA LYS A 298 -2.13 28.22 -2.61
C LYS A 298 -1.16 27.16 -3.09
N SER A 299 -1.43 26.58 -4.27
CA SER A 299 -0.56 25.60 -4.90
C SER A 299 0.83 26.17 -5.20
N GLN A 300 1.88 25.41 -4.93
CA GLN A 300 3.27 25.81 -5.11
C GLN A 300 3.97 25.04 -6.25
N LEU A 301 3.31 24.92 -7.41
CA LEU A 301 3.85 24.15 -8.55
C LEU A 301 5.21 24.61 -9.08
N HIS A 302 5.60 25.86 -8.77
CA HIS A 302 6.91 26.41 -9.09
C HIS A 302 8.05 25.74 -8.30
N LEU A 303 7.76 25.09 -7.17
CA LEU A 303 8.74 24.35 -6.36
C LEU A 303 8.92 22.90 -6.82
N GLY A 304 8.02 22.39 -7.65
CA GLY A 304 8.07 21.01 -8.16
C GLY A 304 6.71 20.30 -8.13
N PRO A 305 6.70 19.00 -8.49
CA PRO A 305 5.49 18.18 -8.51
C PRO A 305 5.12 17.60 -7.14
N GLU A 306 5.93 17.85 -6.10
CA GLU A 306 5.69 17.26 -4.78
C GLU A 306 4.31 17.64 -4.26
N GLY A 307 3.59 16.63 -3.77
CA GLY A 307 2.23 16.85 -3.29
C GLY A 307 1.15 16.82 -4.35
N ALA A 308 1.50 16.75 -5.63
CA ALA A 308 0.54 16.83 -6.71
C ALA A 308 0.45 15.55 -7.55
N TYR A 309 -0.69 15.37 -8.23
CA TYR A 309 -0.96 14.23 -9.10
C TYR A 309 -1.27 14.72 -10.50
N GLY A 310 -0.55 14.16 -11.46
CA GLY A 310 -0.65 14.48 -12.89
C GLY A 310 0.74 14.64 -13.51
N LYS A 311 0.78 14.97 -14.79
CA LYS A 311 2.04 15.23 -15.50
C LYS A 311 2.44 16.68 -15.27
N TRP A 312 3.45 16.89 -14.45
CA TRP A 312 3.99 18.23 -14.17
C TRP A 312 4.84 18.74 -15.31
N PHE A 313 4.73 20.05 -15.56
CA PHE A 313 5.56 20.82 -16.46
C PHE A 313 6.13 22.00 -15.68
N PRO A 314 7.47 22.19 -15.69
CA PRO A 314 8.09 23.32 -15.02
C PRO A 314 7.70 24.64 -15.68
N LYS A 315 7.91 25.73 -14.94
CA LYS A 315 7.82 27.09 -15.49
C LYS A 315 8.83 27.28 -16.62
N THR A 316 8.40 27.93 -17.69
CA THR A 316 9.23 28.41 -18.80
C THR A 316 8.99 29.91 -19.01
N ASP A 317 9.78 30.55 -19.86
CA ASP A 317 9.58 31.98 -20.18
C ASP A 317 8.18 32.28 -20.75
N ALA A 318 7.59 31.29 -21.43
CA ALA A 318 6.29 31.42 -22.06
C ALA A 318 5.13 30.91 -21.19
N ASN A 319 5.38 30.14 -20.13
CA ASN A 319 4.31 29.46 -19.38
C ASN A 319 4.65 29.31 -17.90
N GLU A 320 3.67 29.53 -17.02
CA GLU A 320 3.78 29.14 -15.62
C GLU A 320 3.87 27.60 -15.46
N ALA A 321 4.39 27.17 -14.30
CA ALA A 321 4.38 25.75 -13.94
C ALA A 321 2.94 25.23 -13.91
N ARG A 322 2.73 24.01 -14.42
CA ARG A 322 1.38 23.44 -14.56
C ARG A 322 1.38 21.94 -14.40
N ILE A 323 0.20 21.39 -14.11
CA ILE A 323 -0.05 19.95 -14.10
C ILE A 323 -1.12 19.61 -15.12
N ARG A 324 -0.77 18.70 -16.03
CA ARG A 324 -1.72 18.09 -16.95
C ARG A 324 -2.38 16.89 -16.29
N ALA A 325 -3.70 16.83 -16.38
CA ALA A 325 -4.48 15.72 -15.91
C ALA A 325 -4.10 14.42 -16.64
N ILE A 326 -3.92 13.33 -15.89
CA ILE A 326 -3.59 12.00 -16.41
C ILE A 326 -4.75 11.03 -16.22
N PRO A 327 -4.92 10.05 -17.12
CA PRO A 327 -6.04 9.12 -17.05
C PRO A 327 -5.86 8.07 -15.97
N TYR A 328 -6.97 7.69 -15.35
CA TYR A 328 -7.14 6.40 -14.69
C TYR A 328 -8.53 5.84 -14.98
N THR A 329 -8.68 4.52 -14.84
CA THR A 329 -9.96 3.83 -15.02
C THR A 329 -10.60 3.58 -13.67
N SER A 330 -11.83 4.06 -13.50
CA SER A 330 -12.66 3.74 -12.33
C SER A 330 -13.10 2.28 -12.36
N LEU A 331 -13.51 1.73 -11.21
CA LEU A 331 -14.08 0.37 -11.11
C LEU A 331 -15.29 0.14 -12.03
N GLN A 332 -15.99 1.21 -12.45
CA GLN A 332 -17.13 1.17 -13.35
C GLN A 332 -16.73 1.26 -14.85
N GLY A 333 -15.43 1.16 -15.16
CA GLY A 333 -14.91 1.23 -16.53
C GLY A 333 -14.84 2.64 -17.13
N LYS A 334 -15.22 3.69 -16.38
CA LYS A 334 -15.11 5.08 -16.86
C LYS A 334 -13.69 5.58 -16.71
N THR A 335 -13.16 6.20 -17.77
CA THR A 335 -11.87 6.90 -17.74
C THR A 335 -12.05 8.30 -17.18
N ILE A 336 -11.23 8.66 -16.19
CA ILE A 336 -11.20 9.96 -15.53
C ILE A 336 -9.80 10.55 -15.72
N TYR A 337 -9.72 11.76 -16.24
CA TYR A 337 -8.46 12.50 -16.37
C TYR A 337 -8.33 13.46 -15.20
N THR A 338 -7.43 13.19 -14.25
CA THR A 338 -7.35 13.95 -13.00
C THR A 338 -6.03 14.69 -12.85
N ALA A 339 -6.13 15.95 -12.43
CA ALA A 339 -5.06 16.70 -11.77
C ALA A 339 -5.46 16.94 -10.31
N ALA A 340 -4.59 16.67 -9.35
CA ALA A 340 -4.89 16.88 -7.92
C ALA A 340 -3.73 17.50 -7.16
N PHE A 341 -4.05 18.18 -6.07
CA PHE A 341 -3.13 18.95 -5.25
C PHE A 341 -3.33 18.61 -3.80
N GLY A 342 -2.29 18.15 -3.13
CA GLY A 342 -2.26 18.03 -1.69
C GLY A 342 -2.20 19.37 -1.01
N VAL A 343 -3.10 19.60 -0.06
CA VAL A 343 -3.19 20.87 0.67
C VAL A 343 -2.48 20.77 2.01
N SER A 344 -3.01 19.92 2.89
CA SER A 344 -2.42 19.64 4.20
C SER A 344 -1.36 18.54 4.06
N ARG A 345 -0.26 18.85 3.39
CA ARG A 345 0.91 17.97 3.20
C ARG A 345 2.14 18.55 3.88
N GLY A 346 3.01 17.64 4.32
CA GLY A 346 4.30 18.00 4.85
C GLY A 346 4.21 18.98 6.05
N GLY A 347 5.21 19.85 6.17
CA GLY A 347 5.34 20.81 7.27
C GLY A 347 4.31 21.94 7.23
N SER A 348 3.29 21.88 6.37
CA SER A 348 2.29 22.93 6.23
C SER A 348 1.25 22.88 7.36
N PRO A 349 0.64 24.02 7.73
CA PRO A 349 -0.51 24.02 8.62
C PRO A 349 -1.70 23.25 8.04
N PRO A 350 -2.52 22.58 8.86
CA PRO A 350 -3.78 22.03 8.39
C PRO A 350 -4.69 23.16 7.90
N VAL A 351 -5.40 22.94 6.81
CA VAL A 351 -6.27 23.95 6.20
C VAL A 351 -7.72 23.60 6.48
N ILE A 352 -8.47 24.47 7.17
CA ILE A 352 -9.87 24.24 7.52
C ILE A 352 -10.79 25.10 6.65
N LEU A 353 -11.82 24.49 6.07
CA LEU A 353 -12.80 25.19 5.24
C LEU A 353 -13.80 25.98 6.08
N GLN A 354 -14.07 27.23 5.68
CA GLN A 354 -15.08 28.08 6.29
C GLN A 354 -16.31 28.23 5.37
N PRO A 355 -17.52 28.52 5.89
CA PRO A 355 -18.76 28.61 5.10
C PRO A 355 -18.75 29.58 3.91
N ALA A 356 -17.82 30.53 3.86
CA ALA A 356 -17.68 31.49 2.77
C ALA A 356 -16.29 31.43 2.11
N SER A 357 -15.58 30.31 2.26
CA SER A 357 -14.37 30.02 1.49
C SER A 357 -14.70 29.82 0.00
N SER A 358 -13.78 30.19 -0.86
CA SER A 358 -13.87 29.95 -2.31
C SER A 358 -12.61 29.28 -2.84
N ILE A 359 -12.75 28.57 -3.95
CA ILE A 359 -11.62 28.00 -4.69
C ILE A 359 -11.46 28.81 -5.97
N ARG A 360 -10.26 29.38 -6.16
CA ARG A 360 -9.82 29.88 -7.46
C ARG A 360 -9.03 28.78 -8.15
N ALA A 361 -9.39 28.45 -9.39
CA ALA A 361 -8.65 27.51 -10.22
C ALA A 361 -8.31 28.17 -11.56
N ARG A 362 -7.03 28.18 -11.92
CA ARG A 362 -6.54 28.72 -13.19
C ARG A 362 -5.89 27.62 -14.00
N GLY A 363 -6.19 27.58 -15.28
CA GLY A 363 -5.72 26.50 -16.14
C GLY A 363 -6.08 26.71 -17.60
N ARG A 364 -5.95 25.64 -18.37
CA ARG A 364 -6.24 25.60 -19.80
C ARG A 364 -6.93 24.29 -20.13
N LEU A 365 -7.88 24.35 -21.07
CA LEU A 365 -8.55 23.16 -21.58
C LEU A 365 -8.41 23.12 -23.10
N MET A 366 -7.81 22.07 -23.65
CA MET A 366 -7.52 22.00 -25.10
C MET A 366 -8.79 21.76 -25.94
N ALA A 367 -9.72 20.97 -25.44
CA ALA A 367 -11.00 20.71 -26.10
C ALA A 367 -12.15 20.92 -25.11
N SER A 368 -13.21 21.59 -25.55
CA SER A 368 -14.40 21.85 -24.72
C SER A 368 -14.94 20.56 -24.11
N ASN A 369 -15.07 20.56 -22.78
CA ASN A 369 -15.61 19.46 -21.98
C ASN A 369 -16.07 20.00 -20.63
N GLN A 370 -16.92 19.26 -19.92
CA GLN A 370 -17.25 19.57 -18.54
C GLN A 370 -16.00 19.41 -17.65
N VAL A 371 -15.81 20.36 -16.73
CA VAL A 371 -14.74 20.31 -15.74
C VAL A 371 -15.35 20.16 -14.35
N TYR A 372 -14.94 19.12 -13.66
CA TYR A 372 -15.31 18.86 -12.28
C TYR A 372 -14.22 19.43 -11.40
N VAL A 373 -14.59 20.20 -10.39
CA VAL A 373 -13.66 20.70 -9.37
C VAL A 373 -14.19 20.27 -8.01
N GLY A 374 -13.30 19.70 -7.19
CA GLY A 374 -13.71 19.15 -5.92
C GLY A 374 -12.63 19.20 -4.85
N VAL A 375 -13.07 18.96 -3.62
CA VAL A 375 -12.24 18.86 -2.43
C VAL A 375 -12.44 17.51 -1.79
N THR A 376 -11.36 16.92 -1.32
CA THR A 376 -11.38 15.80 -0.38
C THR A 376 -11.12 16.36 1.02
N VAL A 377 -12.00 16.03 1.96
CA VAL A 377 -11.96 16.57 3.33
C VAL A 377 -11.92 15.46 4.37
N ARG A 378 -11.29 15.80 5.49
CA ARG A 378 -11.07 14.93 6.65
C ARG A 378 -11.57 15.61 7.92
N ARG A 379 -11.89 14.81 8.93
CA ARG A 379 -12.13 15.27 10.29
C ARG A 379 -10.80 15.66 10.94
N SER A 380 -10.85 16.47 12.00
CA SER A 380 -9.66 16.86 12.77
C SER A 380 -8.89 15.67 13.37
N ASN A 381 -9.57 14.55 13.50
CA ASN A 381 -9.06 13.31 14.06
C ASN A 381 -8.37 12.43 12.98
N GLY A 382 -8.36 12.86 11.72
CA GLY A 382 -7.73 12.17 10.57
C GLY A 382 -8.72 11.41 9.69
N ASP A 383 -9.91 11.08 10.20
CA ASP A 383 -10.89 10.25 9.49
C ASP A 383 -11.39 10.94 8.21
N PHE A 384 -11.65 10.16 7.18
CA PHE A 384 -12.26 10.66 5.97
C PHE A 384 -13.66 11.21 6.25
N ALA A 385 -13.92 12.43 5.76
CA ALA A 385 -15.19 13.10 5.96
C ALA A 385 -15.98 13.25 4.66
N GLY A 386 -15.37 13.09 3.49
CA GLY A 386 -16.09 13.08 2.22
C GLY A 386 -15.33 13.75 1.08
N ARG A 387 -15.93 13.68 -0.09
CA ARG A 387 -15.54 14.45 -1.28
C ARG A 387 -16.70 15.31 -1.71
N PHE A 388 -16.44 16.58 -1.92
CA PHE A 388 -17.43 17.56 -2.34
C PHE A 388 -17.01 18.14 -3.67
N GLN A 389 -17.95 18.35 -4.58
CA GLN A 389 -17.63 18.78 -5.95
C GLN A 389 -18.68 19.73 -6.51
N THR A 390 -18.26 20.52 -7.48
CA THR A 390 -19.12 21.25 -8.41
C THR A 390 -18.71 20.92 -9.84
N ILE A 391 -19.64 21.10 -10.78
CA ILE A 391 -19.45 20.77 -12.19
C ILE A 391 -19.62 22.05 -12.99
N ARG A 392 -18.61 22.40 -13.79
CA ARG A 392 -18.69 23.52 -14.72
C ARG A 392 -19.03 23.00 -16.13
N PRO A 393 -20.05 23.59 -16.78
CA PRO A 393 -20.49 23.15 -18.10
C PRO A 393 -19.44 23.44 -19.18
N ALA A 394 -19.52 22.72 -20.29
CA ALA A 394 -18.48 22.71 -21.32
C ALA A 394 -18.39 24.04 -22.11
N ASP A 395 -19.48 24.80 -22.16
CA ASP A 395 -19.61 26.10 -22.82
C ASP A 395 -18.84 27.23 -22.11
N GLU A 396 -18.49 27.05 -20.83
CA GLU A 396 -17.57 27.94 -20.10
C GLU A 396 -16.11 27.79 -20.55
N PHE A 397 -15.77 26.75 -21.32
CA PHE A 397 -14.40 26.45 -21.72
C PHE A 397 -14.22 26.52 -23.24
N GLN A 398 -13.56 27.56 -23.71
CA GLN A 398 -13.11 27.67 -25.10
C GLN A 398 -11.82 26.86 -25.29
N GLY A 399 -11.84 25.94 -26.26
CA GLY A 399 -10.70 25.06 -26.54
C GLY A 399 -9.42 25.84 -26.82
N GLY A 400 -8.37 25.52 -26.09
CA GLY A 400 -7.06 26.15 -26.20
C GLY A 400 -6.95 27.52 -25.55
N GLN A 401 -7.99 28.05 -24.89
CA GLN A 401 -7.87 29.28 -24.09
C GLN A 401 -7.66 28.95 -22.61
N ASP A 402 -7.00 29.88 -21.91
CA ASP A 402 -6.87 29.84 -20.47
C ASP A 402 -8.20 30.19 -19.82
N PHE A 403 -8.49 29.58 -18.67
CA PHE A 403 -9.66 29.85 -17.85
C PHE A 403 -9.25 30.27 -16.44
N GLU A 404 -10.11 31.07 -15.80
CA GLU A 404 -10.09 31.33 -14.37
C GLU A 404 -11.49 31.06 -13.82
N LEU A 405 -11.59 30.11 -12.89
CA LEU A 405 -12.81 29.78 -12.18
C LEU A 405 -12.72 30.34 -10.76
N LEU A 406 -13.76 31.02 -10.30
CA LEU A 406 -13.97 31.36 -8.89
C LEU A 406 -15.21 30.63 -8.39
N LEU A 407 -15.00 29.64 -7.53
CA LEU A 407 -16.02 28.67 -7.12
C LEU A 407 -16.36 28.83 -5.65
N ASN A 408 -17.63 29.10 -5.34
CA ASN A 408 -18.09 29.17 -3.96
C ASN A 408 -18.28 27.77 -3.39
N LEU A 409 -17.69 27.47 -2.23
CA LEU A 409 -17.81 26.14 -1.62
C LEU A 409 -19.23 25.80 -1.14
N ARG A 410 -20.13 26.78 -1.05
CA ARG A 410 -21.56 26.53 -0.80
C ARG A 410 -22.25 25.83 -1.96
N ASP A 411 -21.71 25.94 -3.17
CA ASP A 411 -22.27 25.31 -4.37
C ASP A 411 -21.79 23.85 -4.53
N PHE A 412 -20.89 23.40 -3.66
CA PHE A 412 -20.32 22.06 -3.73
C PHE A 412 -21.28 21.06 -3.08
N GLN A 413 -21.49 19.94 -3.77
CA GLN A 413 -22.33 18.85 -3.30
C GLN A 413 -21.48 17.63 -2.99
N LEU A 414 -21.94 16.81 -2.05
CA LEU A 414 -21.30 15.53 -1.76
C LEU A 414 -21.24 14.68 -3.04
N ASP A 415 -20.08 14.09 -3.32
CA ASP A 415 -19.89 13.22 -4.47
C ASP A 415 -20.91 12.06 -4.41
N PRO A 416 -21.72 11.85 -5.47
CA PRO A 416 -22.74 10.81 -5.50
C PRO A 416 -22.24 9.39 -5.22
N SER A 417 -20.96 9.09 -5.52
CA SER A 417 -20.34 7.78 -5.24
C SER A 417 -20.18 7.48 -3.75
N LEU A 418 -20.30 8.49 -2.88
CA LEU A 418 -20.19 8.35 -1.43
C LEU A 418 -21.55 8.15 -0.72
N ARG A 419 -22.66 8.11 -1.46
CA ARG A 419 -24.01 7.98 -0.87
C ARG A 419 -24.24 6.68 -0.09
N GLU A 420 -23.55 5.60 -0.46
CA GLU A 420 -23.65 4.30 0.21
C GLU A 420 -22.70 4.16 1.41
N MET A 421 -21.89 5.19 1.69
CA MET A 421 -20.98 5.19 2.82
C MET A 421 -21.78 5.27 4.13
N LYS A 422 -21.70 4.22 4.95
CA LYS A 422 -22.44 4.13 6.22
C LYS A 422 -22.09 5.23 7.23
N SER A 423 -20.88 5.78 7.16
CA SER A 423 -20.44 6.87 8.02
C SER A 423 -21.08 8.17 7.55
N ASN A 424 -22.34 8.40 7.94
CA ASN A 424 -23.17 9.58 7.64
C ASN A 424 -22.32 10.83 7.29
N PRO A 425 -22.02 11.06 5.99
CA PRO A 425 -21.10 12.12 5.62
C PRO A 425 -21.75 13.47 5.97
N PRO A 426 -20.94 14.48 6.32
CA PRO A 426 -21.48 15.80 6.57
C PRO A 426 -22.16 16.34 5.31
N ASN A 427 -23.21 17.13 5.48
CA ASN A 427 -23.95 17.73 4.36
C ASN A 427 -23.15 18.84 3.65
N ALA A 428 -22.10 19.36 4.28
CA ALA A 428 -21.27 20.44 3.77
C ALA A 428 -19.80 20.24 4.19
N PRO A 429 -18.83 20.80 3.43
CA PRO A 429 -17.41 20.58 3.67
C PRO A 429 -16.81 21.46 4.80
N PHE A 430 -17.62 22.24 5.51
CA PHE A 430 -17.14 23.27 6.44
C PHE A 430 -16.72 22.72 7.81
N GLY A 431 -15.72 23.35 8.43
CA GLY A 431 -15.13 22.91 9.70
C GLY A 431 -14.25 21.66 9.57
N LEU A 432 -14.00 21.20 8.33
CA LEU A 432 -13.21 20.02 8.02
C LEU A 432 -11.85 20.41 7.44
N VAL A 433 -10.87 19.53 7.62
CA VAL A 433 -9.50 19.69 7.12
C VAL A 433 -9.46 19.31 5.65
N VAL A 434 -8.91 20.18 4.80
CA VAL A 434 -8.70 19.93 3.37
C VAL A 434 -7.52 19.01 3.19
N GLU A 435 -7.79 17.84 2.62
CA GLU A 435 -6.75 16.91 2.22
C GLU A 435 -6.16 17.27 0.86
N SER A 436 -7.05 17.41 -0.12
CA SER A 436 -6.69 17.68 -1.49
C SER A 436 -7.76 18.48 -2.21
N ILE A 437 -7.33 19.22 -3.22
CA ILE A 437 -8.20 19.83 -4.23
C ILE A 437 -7.90 19.14 -5.56
N TRP A 438 -8.92 18.80 -6.32
CA TRP A 438 -8.77 18.08 -7.57
C TRP A 438 -9.63 18.68 -8.67
N CYS A 439 -9.16 18.55 -9.91
CA CYS A 439 -9.84 18.93 -11.12
C CYS A 439 -9.82 17.75 -12.08
N HIS A 440 -10.96 17.38 -12.67
CA HIS A 440 -10.98 16.31 -13.67
C HIS A 440 -11.98 16.51 -14.81
N THR A 441 -11.74 15.79 -15.89
CA THR A 441 -12.70 15.60 -17.00
C THR A 441 -13.03 14.12 -17.16
N LEU A 442 -14.24 13.82 -17.61
CA LEU A 442 -14.72 12.44 -17.78
C LEU A 442 -14.73 12.01 -19.25
N GLY A 443 -14.48 10.72 -19.48
CA GLY A 443 -14.71 10.02 -20.74
C GLY A 443 -13.68 10.29 -21.83
N LYS A 444 -13.52 11.54 -22.26
CA LYS A 444 -12.61 11.95 -23.34
C LYS A 444 -11.43 12.77 -22.81
N GLN A 445 -10.26 12.58 -23.41
CA GLN A 445 -9.08 13.40 -23.13
C GLN A 445 -9.30 14.83 -23.63
N ALA A 446 -9.63 15.74 -22.72
CA ALA A 446 -9.85 17.16 -23.02
C ALA A 446 -8.56 18.01 -22.92
N GLY A 447 -7.44 17.40 -22.52
CA GLY A 447 -6.17 18.10 -22.33
C GLY A 447 -6.20 19.14 -21.20
N LEU A 448 -6.90 18.82 -20.10
CA LEU A 448 -6.97 19.69 -18.92
C LEU A 448 -5.57 19.89 -18.33
N GLU A 449 -5.17 21.15 -18.23
CA GLU A 449 -3.97 21.59 -17.53
C GLU A 449 -4.36 22.60 -16.45
N VAL A 450 -3.83 22.44 -15.25
CA VAL A 450 -4.07 23.35 -14.12
C VAL A 450 -2.75 24.00 -13.74
N ALA A 451 -2.70 25.33 -13.84
CA ALA A 451 -1.53 26.14 -13.52
C ALA A 451 -1.55 26.57 -12.04
N GLU A 452 -2.73 26.76 -11.47
CA GLU A 452 -2.87 27.19 -10.09
C GLU A 452 -4.19 26.76 -9.47
N VAL A 453 -4.14 26.42 -8.20
CA VAL A 453 -5.31 26.31 -7.32
C VAL A 453 -5.05 27.09 -6.05
N GLU A 454 -6.02 27.90 -5.64
CA GLU A 454 -5.97 28.70 -4.43
C GLU A 454 -7.28 28.53 -3.64
N LEU A 455 -7.14 28.22 -2.36
CA LEU A 455 -8.21 28.31 -1.38
C LEU A 455 -8.18 29.72 -0.76
N ILE A 456 -9.25 30.46 -1.00
CA ILE A 456 -9.42 31.83 -0.56
C ILE A 456 -10.30 31.83 0.70
N SER A 457 -9.79 32.43 1.78
CA SER A 457 -10.56 32.71 3.00
C SER A 457 -11.73 33.65 2.68
N PRO A 458 -12.88 33.53 3.35
CA PRO A 458 -13.85 34.60 3.33
C PRO A 458 -13.18 35.93 3.71
N SER A 459 -13.52 36.99 2.98
CA SER A 459 -13.23 38.35 3.39
C SER A 459 -13.78 38.55 4.79
N LYS A 460 -13.02 39.14 5.72
CA LYS A 460 -13.67 39.79 6.86
C LYS A 460 -14.49 40.92 6.26
N GLU A 461 -15.81 40.75 6.16
CA GLU A 461 -16.68 41.90 6.03
C GLU A 461 -16.32 42.86 7.17
N GLN A 462 -15.94 44.09 6.80
CA GLN A 462 -15.68 45.17 7.74
C GLN A 462 -16.96 45.58 8.44
#